data_AF-A0A9D8HPW6-F1
#
_entry.id   AF-A0A9D8HPW6-F1
#
_cell.length_a   1.000
_cell.length_b   1.000
_cell.length_c   1.000
_cell.angle_alpha   90.00
_cell.angle_beta   90.00
_cell.angle_gamma   90.00
#
_symmetry.space_group_name_H-M   'P 1'
#
loop_
_entity.id
_entity.type
_entity.pdbx_description
1 polymer ?
#
loop_
_entity_poly.entity_id
_entity_poly.type
_entity_poly.pdbx_seq_one_letter_code
_entity_poly.pdbx_strand_id
1 'polypeptide(L)'
;MAQPGDKIPFLNSVKNRSSLLIRMKSLCLKMTDSEKLIAEYILDNPEEVYNLKIEDISKKLGISLPTVFRFTRKLGFEGFKDFKVELIRDMAIGMNIEITDISDDSVEAVTRNMFKKINRNLKDTLSFINYKDLEKAV
;
A
#
# COMPACT_ATOMS: atom_id res chain seq x y z
N MET A 1 21.54 -4.41 -38.88
CA MET A 1 21.23 -5.80 -38.51
C MET A 1 21.32 -5.91 -36.99
N ALA A 2 20.19 -6.05 -36.30
CA ALA A 2 20.12 -6.31 -34.86
C ALA A 2 19.42 -7.67 -34.64
N GLN A 3 19.95 -8.46 -33.72
CA GLN A 3 19.58 -9.85 -33.46
C GLN A 3 18.18 -9.98 -32.82
N PRO A 4 17.43 -11.08 -33.06
CA PRO A 4 16.13 -11.32 -32.43
C PRO A 4 16.35 -11.88 -31.02
N GLY A 5 16.27 -11.03 -30.01
CA GLY A 5 16.49 -11.46 -28.63
C GLY A 5 16.36 -10.40 -27.53
N ASP A 6 16.10 -9.13 -27.87
CA ASP A 6 15.89 -8.08 -26.88
C ASP A 6 14.52 -8.26 -26.21
N LYS A 7 14.52 -9.12 -25.19
CA LYS A 7 13.43 -9.27 -24.24
C LYS A 7 13.10 -7.90 -23.68
N ILE A 8 11.92 -7.40 -24.05
CA ILE A 8 11.35 -6.12 -23.60
C ILE A 8 11.43 -6.06 -22.06
N PRO A 9 12.29 -5.20 -21.46
CA PRO A 9 12.53 -5.17 -20.01
C PRO A 9 11.27 -4.78 -19.21
N PHE A 10 10.33 -4.11 -19.87
CA PHE A 10 9.13 -3.54 -19.24
C PHE A 10 8.14 -4.61 -18.76
N LEU A 11 8.15 -5.82 -19.34
CA LEU A 11 7.19 -6.88 -18.99
C LEU A 11 7.54 -7.61 -17.68
N ASN A 12 8.76 -7.50 -17.18
CA ASN A 12 9.16 -8.13 -15.91
C ASN A 12 8.94 -7.24 -14.68
N SER A 13 8.64 -5.96 -14.84
CA SER A 13 8.33 -5.03 -13.75
C SER A 13 6.88 -5.13 -13.26
N VAL A 14 5.99 -5.76 -14.04
CA VAL A 14 4.54 -5.84 -13.73
C VAL A 14 4.21 -7.00 -12.76
N LYS A 15 5.20 -7.76 -12.29
CA LYS A 15 4.97 -8.96 -11.46
C LYS A 15 4.67 -8.68 -9.98
N ASN A 16 4.54 -7.42 -9.56
CA ASN A 16 4.42 -7.08 -8.14
C ASN A 16 3.28 -6.10 -7.81
N ARG A 17 2.21 -6.08 -8.60
CA ARG A 17 0.97 -5.44 -8.15
C ARG A 17 0.15 -6.46 -7.36
N SER A 18 -0.08 -6.13 -6.08
CA SER A 18 -1.09 -6.64 -5.14
C SER A 18 -0.82 -8.00 -4.49
N SER A 19 -0.27 -7.97 -3.25
CA SER A 19 -0.13 -9.16 -2.42
C SER A 19 -1.26 -9.28 -1.39
N LEU A 20 -1.66 -8.18 -0.74
CA LEU A 20 -2.66 -8.19 0.34
C LEU A 20 -4.08 -8.04 -0.19
N LEU A 21 -4.32 -7.03 -1.04
CA LEU A 21 -5.68 -6.77 -1.56
C LEU A 21 -6.20 -7.93 -2.42
N ILE A 22 -5.33 -8.55 -3.23
CA ILE A 22 -5.69 -9.77 -3.99
C ILE A 22 -5.95 -10.94 -3.05
N ARG A 23 -5.16 -11.11 -2.00
CA ARG A 23 -5.33 -12.21 -1.04
C ARG A 23 -6.65 -12.05 -0.28
N MET A 24 -7.01 -10.85 0.14
CA MET A 24 -8.32 -10.55 0.74
C MET A 24 -9.48 -10.85 -0.24
N LYS A 25 -9.38 -10.39 -1.50
CA LYS A 25 -10.39 -10.69 -2.53
C LYS A 25 -10.51 -12.20 -2.82
N SER A 26 -9.39 -12.92 -2.88
CA SER A 26 -9.36 -14.37 -3.13
C SER A 26 -9.95 -15.20 -1.98
N LEU A 27 -9.81 -14.71 -0.75
CA LEU A 27 -10.30 -15.38 0.46
C LEU A 27 -11.73 -14.98 0.83
N CYS A 28 -12.30 -13.96 0.20
CA CYS A 28 -13.63 -13.42 0.49
C CYS A 28 -14.73 -14.50 0.52
N LEU A 29 -14.68 -15.48 -0.40
CA LEU A 29 -15.64 -16.60 -0.45
C LEU A 29 -15.54 -17.57 0.75
N LYS A 30 -14.43 -17.54 1.50
CA LYS A 30 -14.15 -18.40 2.67
C LYS A 30 -14.14 -17.61 3.99
N MET A 31 -14.60 -16.36 3.96
CA MET A 31 -14.68 -15.50 5.12
C MET A 31 -16.02 -15.68 5.85
N THR A 32 -15.97 -15.64 7.18
CA THR A 32 -17.18 -15.46 7.99
C THR A 32 -17.74 -14.04 7.80
N ASP A 33 -18.97 -13.77 8.24
CA ASP A 33 -19.56 -12.44 8.07
C ASP A 33 -18.78 -11.36 8.80
N SER A 34 -18.24 -11.66 10.00
CA SER A 34 -17.34 -10.72 10.69
C SER A 34 -16.04 -10.49 9.93
N GLU A 35 -15.47 -11.53 9.31
CA GLU A 35 -14.23 -11.39 8.51
C GLU A 35 -14.48 -10.59 7.22
N LYS A 36 -15.65 -10.76 6.58
CA LYS A 36 -16.05 -9.96 5.42
C LYS A 36 -16.18 -8.49 5.80
N LEU A 37 -16.84 -8.18 6.93
CA LEU A 37 -16.99 -6.81 7.40
C LEU A 37 -15.63 -6.14 7.66
N ILE A 38 -14.69 -6.87 8.27
CA ILE A 38 -13.31 -6.39 8.46
C ILE A 38 -12.65 -6.15 7.10
N ALA A 39 -12.78 -7.09 6.17
CA ALA A 39 -12.16 -6.99 4.86
C ALA A 39 -12.71 -5.81 4.04
N GLU A 40 -14.02 -5.67 3.96
CA GLU A 40 -14.71 -4.55 3.29
C GLU A 40 -14.27 -3.22 3.88
N TYR A 41 -14.28 -3.09 5.21
CA TYR A 41 -13.85 -1.87 5.86
C TYR A 41 -12.41 -1.47 5.51
N ILE A 42 -11.49 -2.43 5.48
CA ILE A 42 -10.09 -2.21 5.11
C ILE A 42 -9.94 -1.85 3.63
N LEU A 43 -10.68 -2.51 2.75
CA LEU A 43 -10.64 -2.27 1.31
C LEU A 43 -11.20 -0.88 0.94
N ASP A 44 -12.24 -0.44 1.66
CA ASP A 44 -12.89 0.84 1.42
C ASP A 44 -12.14 2.01 2.09
N ASN A 45 -11.41 1.75 3.18
CA ASN A 45 -10.77 2.78 4.01
C ASN A 45 -9.28 2.48 4.33
N PRO A 46 -8.41 2.15 3.35
CA PRO A 46 -7.04 1.72 3.62
C PRO A 46 -6.18 2.81 4.29
N GLU A 47 -6.37 4.08 3.91
CA GLU A 47 -5.67 5.23 4.51
C GLU A 47 -6.07 5.48 5.97
N GLU A 48 -7.34 5.24 6.29
CA GLU A 48 -7.82 5.36 7.67
C GLU A 48 -7.22 4.23 8.52
N VAL A 49 -7.33 2.98 8.04
CA VAL A 49 -6.85 1.78 8.74
C VAL A 49 -5.36 1.86 9.08
N TYR A 50 -4.55 2.47 8.22
CA TYR A 50 -3.14 2.73 8.49
C TYR A 50 -2.93 3.47 9.83
N ASN A 51 -3.75 4.49 10.12
CA ASN A 51 -3.63 5.33 11.30
C ASN A 51 -4.30 4.74 12.55
N LEU A 52 -5.12 3.72 12.40
CA LEU A 52 -5.86 3.11 13.51
C LEU A 52 -5.03 2.10 14.30
N LYS A 53 -5.36 1.97 15.59
CA LYS A 53 -4.98 0.79 16.38
C LYS A 53 -5.99 -0.33 16.13
N ILE A 54 -5.60 -1.55 16.46
CA ILE A 54 -6.46 -2.72 16.27
C ILE A 54 -7.73 -2.62 17.15
N GLU A 55 -7.61 -1.99 18.31
CA GLU A 55 -8.73 -1.72 19.23
C GLU A 55 -9.73 -0.74 18.63
N ASP A 56 -9.27 0.22 17.83
CA ASP A 56 -10.14 1.20 17.18
C ASP A 56 -10.97 0.53 16.09
N ILE A 57 -10.35 -0.35 15.29
CA ILE A 57 -11.04 -1.17 14.29
C ILE A 57 -12.07 -2.07 14.96
N SER A 58 -11.67 -2.74 16.06
CA SER A 58 -12.55 -3.58 16.87
C SER A 58 -13.79 -2.82 17.33
N LYS A 59 -13.61 -1.63 17.91
CA LYS A 59 -14.71 -0.78 18.38
C LYS A 59 -15.59 -0.28 17.23
N LYS A 60 -14.98 0.21 16.14
CA LYS A 60 -15.72 0.81 15.02
C LYS A 60 -16.60 -0.22 14.31
N LEU A 61 -16.15 -1.47 14.22
CA LEU A 61 -16.88 -2.57 13.59
C LEU A 61 -17.76 -3.36 14.56
N GLY A 62 -17.69 -3.10 15.88
CA GLY A 62 -18.38 -3.90 16.88
C GLY A 62 -17.90 -5.36 16.93
N ILE A 63 -16.67 -5.62 16.48
CA ILE A 63 -16.09 -6.97 16.41
C ILE A 63 -15.06 -7.12 17.52
N SER A 64 -15.04 -8.27 18.20
CA SER A 64 -14.09 -8.51 19.29
C SER A 64 -12.63 -8.41 18.82
N LEU A 65 -11.78 -7.79 19.64
CA LEU A 65 -10.35 -7.61 19.38
C LEU A 65 -9.63 -8.90 18.94
N PRO A 66 -9.86 -10.08 19.59
CA PRO A 66 -9.24 -11.32 19.15
C PRO A 66 -9.67 -11.77 17.75
N THR A 67 -10.87 -11.40 17.31
CA THR A 67 -11.36 -11.72 15.95
C THR A 67 -10.63 -10.90 14.91
N VAL A 68 -10.43 -9.60 15.14
CA VAL A 68 -9.62 -8.74 14.26
C VAL A 68 -8.18 -9.24 14.19
N PHE A 69 -7.61 -9.69 15.31
CA PHE A 69 -6.25 -10.25 15.34
C PHE A 69 -6.14 -11.60 14.61
N ARG A 70 -7.13 -12.50 14.80
CA ARG A 70 -7.18 -13.77 14.05
C ARG A 70 -7.36 -13.54 12.56
N PHE A 71 -8.11 -12.52 12.16
CA PHE A 71 -8.26 -12.14 10.76
C PHE A 71 -6.89 -11.83 10.12
N THR A 72 -6.05 -10.99 10.74
CA THR A 72 -4.72 -10.69 10.19
C THR A 72 -3.83 -11.93 10.14
N ARG A 73 -3.93 -12.82 11.14
CA ARG A 73 -3.21 -14.12 11.16
C ARG A 73 -3.68 -15.07 10.05
N LYS A 74 -4.98 -15.11 9.75
CA LYS A 74 -5.57 -15.90 8.65
C LYS A 74 -5.10 -15.42 7.28
N LEU A 75 -4.82 -14.13 7.15
CA LEU A 75 -4.17 -13.55 5.97
C LEU A 75 -2.65 -13.84 5.90
N GLY A 76 -2.08 -14.53 6.90
CA GLY A 76 -0.69 -14.97 6.91
C GLY A 76 0.29 -14.01 7.57
N PHE A 77 -0.18 -13.00 8.30
CA PHE A 77 0.68 -12.04 9.00
C PHE A 77 0.99 -12.48 10.43
N GLU A 78 2.13 -12.05 10.96
CA GLU A 78 2.50 -12.30 12.35
C GLU A 78 1.75 -11.42 13.36
N GLY A 79 0.94 -10.48 12.90
CA GLY A 79 0.09 -9.68 13.75
C GLY A 79 -0.31 -8.40 13.07
N PHE A 80 -0.95 -7.53 13.85
CA PHE A 80 -1.51 -6.29 13.30
C PHE A 80 -0.43 -5.31 12.81
N LYS A 81 0.74 -5.26 13.46
CA LYS A 81 1.85 -4.40 13.04
C LYS A 81 2.39 -4.83 11.66
N ASP A 82 2.64 -6.12 11.49
CA ASP A 82 3.10 -6.73 10.24
C ASP A 82 2.07 -6.51 9.11
N PHE A 83 0.79 -6.78 9.39
CA PHE A 83 -0.31 -6.44 8.49
C PHE A 83 -0.31 -4.96 8.05
N LYS A 84 -0.09 -4.02 8.99
CA LYS A 84 -0.04 -2.59 8.66
C LYS A 84 1.14 -2.23 7.76
N VAL A 85 2.31 -2.84 7.97
CA VAL A 85 3.48 -2.63 7.10
C VAL A 85 3.14 -3.04 5.67
N GLU A 86 2.53 -4.21 5.49
CA GLU A 86 2.13 -4.71 4.17
C GLU A 86 1.01 -3.89 3.53
N LEU A 87 0.04 -3.40 4.31
CA LEU A 87 -0.97 -2.47 3.82
C LEU A 87 -0.33 -1.19 3.26
N ILE A 88 0.65 -0.62 3.97
CA ILE A 88 1.39 0.58 3.51
C ILE A 88 2.17 0.28 2.23
N ARG A 89 2.83 -0.89 2.15
CA ARG A 89 3.57 -1.31 0.95
C ARG A 89 2.64 -1.42 -0.26
N ASP A 90 1.50 -2.08 -0.12
CA ASP A 90 0.50 -2.22 -1.19
C ASP A 90 -0.04 -0.84 -1.65
N MET A 91 -0.26 0.09 -0.71
CA MET A 91 -0.66 1.47 -1.04
C MET A 91 0.45 2.25 -1.77
N ALA A 92 1.72 2.07 -1.40
CA ALA A 92 2.87 2.71 -2.04
C ALA A 92 3.02 2.31 -3.52
N ILE A 93 2.85 1.01 -3.78
CA ILE A 93 2.94 0.43 -5.12
C ILE A 93 1.80 0.96 -6.00
N GLY A 94 0.60 1.13 -5.43
CA GLY A 94 -0.54 1.77 -6.12
C GLY A 94 -0.24 3.21 -6.59
N MET A 95 0.69 3.91 -5.92
CA MET A 95 1.13 5.27 -6.25
C MET A 95 2.39 5.33 -7.13
N ASN A 96 2.87 4.20 -7.70
CA ASN A 96 4.15 4.10 -8.42
C ASN A 96 5.37 4.59 -7.61
N ILE A 97 5.34 4.44 -6.29
CA ILE A 97 6.47 4.79 -5.43
C ILE A 97 7.34 3.54 -5.22
N GLU A 98 8.48 3.45 -5.91
CA GLU A 98 9.47 2.40 -5.61
C GLU A 98 10.05 2.59 -4.19
N ILE A 99 9.76 1.68 -3.26
CA ILE A 99 10.42 1.67 -1.95
C ILE A 99 11.69 0.82 -2.08
N THR A 100 12.84 1.47 -2.27
CA THR A 100 14.12 0.79 -2.56
C THR A 100 15.02 0.60 -1.33
N ASP A 101 14.63 1.08 -0.15
CA ASP A 101 15.49 1.03 1.04
C ASP A 101 14.66 0.66 2.28
N ILE A 102 14.65 -0.64 2.56
CA ILE A 102 13.97 -1.28 3.70
C ILE A 102 15.01 -2.11 4.43
N SER A 103 16.03 -1.46 4.98
CA SER A 103 16.90 -2.09 5.96
C SER A 103 16.32 -1.99 7.38
N ASP A 104 15.22 -1.26 7.57
CA ASP A 104 14.55 -1.04 8.85
C ASP A 104 13.04 -1.24 8.69
N ASP A 105 12.53 -2.43 9.07
CA ASP A 105 11.09 -2.83 9.03
C ASP A 105 10.21 -2.04 10.04
N SER A 106 10.68 -0.88 10.51
CA SER A 106 9.89 0.00 11.34
C SER A 106 8.85 0.75 10.49
N VAL A 107 7.60 0.74 10.94
CA VAL A 107 6.51 1.58 10.41
C VAL A 107 6.96 3.02 10.27
N GLU A 108 7.72 3.53 11.23
CA GLU A 108 8.24 4.89 11.21
C GLU A 108 9.22 5.14 10.04
N ALA A 109 10.11 4.19 9.77
CA ALA A 109 11.09 4.29 8.70
C ALA A 109 10.39 4.32 7.33
N VAL A 110 9.41 3.44 7.13
CA VAL A 110 8.60 3.39 5.91
C VAL A 110 7.85 4.71 5.71
N THR A 111 7.17 5.22 6.73
CA THR A 111 6.43 6.50 6.66
C THR A 111 7.35 7.68 6.37
N ARG A 112 8.52 7.76 7.04
CA ARG A 112 9.51 8.82 6.79
C ARG A 112 10.06 8.76 5.36
N ASN A 113 10.34 7.57 4.85
CA ASN A 113 10.87 7.38 3.50
C ASN A 113 9.83 7.75 2.42
N MET A 114 8.56 7.38 2.61
CA MET A 114 7.45 7.83 1.76
C MET A 114 7.37 9.36 1.72
N PHE A 115 7.33 10.01 2.88
CA PHE A 115 7.17 11.45 2.97
C PHE A 115 8.32 12.21 2.30
N LYS A 116 9.56 11.72 2.49
CA LYS A 116 10.75 12.25 1.80
C LYS A 116 10.64 12.14 0.28
N LYS A 117 10.10 11.02 -0.23
CA LYS A 117 10.02 10.76 -1.67
C LYS A 117 8.92 11.56 -2.35
N ILE A 118 7.75 11.69 -1.72
CA ILE A 118 6.67 12.59 -2.19
C ILE A 118 7.20 14.03 -2.31
N ASN A 119 7.88 14.52 -1.28
CA ASN A 119 8.47 15.85 -1.32
C ASN A 119 9.52 16.02 -2.43
N ARG A 120 10.29 14.96 -2.73
CA ARG A 120 11.25 15.00 -3.83
C ARG A 120 10.53 15.10 -5.18
N ASN A 121 9.53 14.26 -5.42
CA ASN A 121 8.76 14.27 -6.66
C ASN A 121 8.06 15.62 -6.91
N LEU A 122 7.51 16.24 -5.86
CA LEU A 122 6.92 17.57 -5.96
C LEU A 122 7.96 18.64 -6.32
N LYS A 123 9.13 18.60 -5.70
CA LYS A 123 10.25 19.51 -6.04
C LYS A 123 10.75 19.30 -7.47
N ASP A 124 10.87 18.06 -7.90
CA ASP A 124 11.33 17.72 -9.24
C ASP A 124 10.30 18.22 -10.27
N THR A 125 9.00 17.98 -10.05
CA THR A 125 7.93 18.51 -10.91
C THR A 125 7.96 20.03 -10.99
N LEU A 126 8.14 20.71 -9.85
CA LEU A 126 8.27 22.17 -9.79
C LEU A 126 9.48 22.66 -10.62
N SER A 127 10.57 21.90 -10.65
CA SER A 127 11.78 22.27 -11.40
C SER A 127 11.59 22.21 -12.92
N PHE A 128 10.63 21.43 -13.41
CA PHE A 128 10.29 21.34 -14.84
C PHE A 128 9.33 22.47 -15.30
N ILE A 129 8.81 23.30 -14.39
CA ILE A 129 7.93 24.41 -14.74
C ILE A 129 8.75 25.58 -15.31
N ASN A 130 8.58 25.87 -16.59
CA ASN A 130 9.12 27.08 -17.21
C ASN A 130 8.13 28.24 -17.04
N TYR A 131 8.41 29.12 -16.08
CA TYR A 131 7.56 30.27 -15.77
C TYR A 131 7.36 31.23 -16.95
N LYS A 132 8.32 31.31 -17.88
CA LYS A 132 8.19 32.15 -19.09
C LYS A 132 7.15 31.64 -20.08
N ASP A 133 6.95 30.32 -20.14
CA ASP A 133 5.92 29.73 -20.99
C ASP A 133 4.55 29.83 -20.32
N LEU A 134 4.51 29.82 -18.99
CA LEU A 134 3.29 29.98 -18.20
C LEU A 134 2.73 31.41 -18.31
N GLU A 135 3.58 32.44 -18.23
CA GLU A 135 3.16 33.85 -18.40
C GLU A 135 2.62 34.18 -19.80
N LYS A 136 2.95 33.39 -20.83
CA LYS A 136 2.44 33.57 -22.19
C LYS A 136 1.07 32.93 -22.44
N ALA A 137 0.65 32.02 -21.56
CA ALA A 137 -0.59 31.26 -21.68
C ALA A 137 -1.78 31.92 -20.95
N VAL A 138 -1.52 33.01 -20.23
CA VAL A 138 -2.51 33.83 -19.51
C VAL A 138 -2.65 35.17 -20.22
#